data_AF-A0A291DUL7-F1
#
_entry.id   AF-A0A291DUL7-F1
#
_cell.length_a   1.000
_cell.length_b   1.000
_cell.length_c   1.000
_cell.angle_alpha   90.00
_cell.angle_beta   90.00
_cell.angle_gamma   90.00
#
_symmetry.space_group_name_H-M   'P 1'
#
loop_
_entity.id
_entity.type
_entity.pdbx_description
1 polymer ?
#
loop_
_entity_poly.entity_id
_entity_poly.type
_entity_poly.pdbx_seq_one_letter_code
_entity_poly.pdbx_strand_id
1 'polypeptide(L)' 'MLETLPGGEDYILRPAEVFALSWLDLKSGAVDLYDIALMNDYLEMQADNKACIARWREENER' A
#
# COMPACT_ATOMS: atom_id res chain seq x y z
N MET A 1 -11.84 12.44 3.12
CA MET A 1 -10.74 12.90 2.27
C MET A 1 -9.55 12.07 2.71
N LEU A 2 -8.94 11.26 1.84
CA LEU A 2 -7.68 10.61 2.21
C LEU A 2 -6.67 11.75 2.40
N GLU A 3 -6.11 11.87 3.60
CA GLU A 3 -5.05 12.83 3.87
C GLU A 3 -3.78 12.32 3.18
N THR A 4 -3.54 12.79 1.96
CA THR A 4 -2.27 12.59 1.26
C THR A 4 -1.28 13.65 1.76
N LEU A 5 0.01 13.33 1.74
CA LEU A 5 1.01 14.35 2.04
C LEU A 5 0.97 15.45 0.95
N PRO A 6 1.41 16.70 1.25
CA PRO A 6 1.26 17.82 0.32
C PRO A 6 1.88 17.61 -1.07
N GLY A 7 2.87 16.72 -1.20
CA GLY A 7 3.51 16.35 -2.47
C GLY A 7 3.16 14.93 -2.95
N GLY A 8 2.21 14.23 -2.32
CA GLY A 8 1.88 12.84 -2.65
C GLY A 8 2.96 11.84 -2.22
N GLU A 9 3.81 12.21 -1.27
CA GLU A 9 4.91 11.38 -0.79
C GLU A 9 4.43 10.07 -0.16
N ASP A 10 3.15 10.00 0.25
CA ASP A 10 2.49 8.79 0.72
C ASP A 10 2.54 7.65 -0.30
N TYR A 11 2.58 7.95 -1.61
CA TYR A 11 2.77 6.93 -2.63
C TYR A 11 4.08 6.13 -2.43
N ILE A 12 5.14 6.76 -1.93
CA ILE A 12 6.42 6.10 -1.63
C ILE A 12 6.45 5.62 -0.18
N LEU A 13 5.94 6.43 0.75
CA LEU A 13 6.07 6.16 2.18
C LEU A 13 5.14 5.04 2.66
N ARG A 14 3.95 4.88 2.05
CA ARG A 14 3.02 3.79 2.38
C ARG A 14 3.65 2.41 2.18
N PRO A 15 4.19 2.04 1.01
CA PRO A 15 4.88 0.77 0.86
C PRO A 15 6.17 0.71 1.69
N ALA A 16 6.91 1.81 1.83
CA ALA A 16 8.11 1.81 2.68
C ALA A 16 7.81 1.41 4.13
N GLU A 17 6.71 1.91 4.70
CA GLU A 17 6.26 1.51 6.04
C GLU A 17 5.86 0.03 6.09
N VAL A 18 4.98 -0.42 5.19
CA VAL A 18 4.43 -1.79 5.23
C VAL A 18 5.49 -2.86 4.98
N PHE A 19 6.44 -2.59 4.09
CA PHE A 19 7.52 -3.50 3.72
C PHE A 19 8.80 -3.29 4.55
N ALA A 20 8.76 -2.40 5.55
CA ALA A 20 9.89 -2.06 6.41
C ALA A 20 11.16 -1.64 5.64
N LEU A 21 10.99 -0.86 4.57
CA LEU A 21 12.10 -0.29 3.81
C LEU A 21 12.79 0.79 4.63
N SER A 22 14.12 0.75 4.65
CA SER A 22 14.89 1.80 5.30
C SER A 22 14.96 3.05 4.42
N TRP A 23 15.22 4.20 5.04
CA TRP A 23 15.50 5.43 4.32
C TRP A 23 16.70 5.28 3.36
N LEU A 24 17.66 4.42 3.71
CA LEU A 24 18.81 4.15 2.86
C LEU A 24 18.42 3.36 1.61
N ASP A 25 17.47 2.44 1.68
CA ASP A 25 17.00 1.68 0.50
C ASP A 25 16.41 2.62 -0.55
N LEU A 26 15.60 3.58 -0.09
CA LEU A 26 15.00 4.62 -0.94
C LEU A 26 16.06 5.57 -1.52
N LYS A 27 17.00 6.04 -0.69
CA LYS A 27 18.02 7.01 -1.12
C LYS A 27 19.10 6.41 -2.01
N SER A 28 19.40 5.13 -1.83
CA SER A 28 20.40 4.41 -2.64
C SER A 28 19.83 3.90 -3.96
N GLY A 29 18.51 3.81 -4.09
CA GLY A 29 17.86 3.19 -5.25
C GLY A 29 17.90 1.67 -5.23
N ALA A 30 18.11 1.05 -4.06
CA ALA A 30 18.00 -0.39 -3.88
C ALA A 30 16.56 -0.88 -4.11
N VAL A 31 15.59 0.02 -3.93
CA VAL A 31 14.20 -0.12 -4.37
C VAL A 31 13.93 1.02 -5.33
N ASP A 32 13.45 0.69 -6.53
CA ASP A 32 13.15 1.69 -7.55
C ASP A 32 11.66 2.05 -7.60
N LEU A 33 11.29 2.99 -8.48
CA LEU A 33 9.89 3.42 -8.60
C LEU A 33 8.98 2.33 -9.18
N TYR A 34 9.51 1.39 -9.94
CA TYR A 34 8.74 0.25 -10.44
C TYR A 34 8.42 -0.71 -9.28
N ASP A 35 9.39 -0.98 -8.41
CA ASP A 35 9.18 -1.77 -7.20
C ASP A 35 8.12 -1.12 -6.29
N ILE A 36 8.23 0.21 -6.07
CA ILE A 36 7.24 0.97 -5.29
C ILE A 36 5.83 0.89 -5.91
N ALA A 37 5.71 0.98 -7.24
CA ALA A 37 4.43 0.85 -7.92
C ALA A 37 3.84 -0.56 -7.72
N LEU A 38 4.65 -1.61 -7.91
CA LEU A 38 4.23 -2.98 -7.70
C LEU A 38 3.80 -3.25 -6.24
N MET A 39 4.51 -2.68 -5.28
CA MET A 39 4.15 -2.76 -3.87
C MET A 39 2.81 -2.08 -3.60
N ASN A 40 2.54 -0.92 -4.19
CA ASN A 40 1.23 -0.26 -4.06
C ASN A 40 0.10 -1.10 -4.67
N ASP A 41 0.28 -1.65 -5.88
CA ASP A 41 -0.70 -2.53 -6.53
C ASP A 41 -1.03 -3.73 -5.63
N TYR A 42 -0.01 -4.32 -4.99
CA TYR A 42 -0.21 -5.41 -4.03
C TYR A 42 -1.03 -4.97 -2.81
N LEU A 43 -0.75 -3.79 -2.25
CA LEU A 43 -1.49 -3.27 -1.10
C LEU A 43 -2.95 -2.96 -1.44
N GLU A 44 -3.22 -2.49 -2.66
CA GLU A 44 -4.58 -2.27 -3.17
C GLU A 44 -5.33 -3.59 -3.33
N MET A 45 -4.73 -4.59 -3.99
CA MET A 45 -5.30 -5.94 -4.10
C MET A 45 -5.65 -6.53 -2.72
N GLN A 46 -4.77 -6.36 -1.72
CA GLN A 46 -5.03 -6.82 -0.35
C GLN A 46 -6.21 -6.09 0.31
N ALA A 47 -6.34 -4.77 0.10
CA ALA A 47 -7.47 -4.00 0.61
C ALA A 47 -8.78 -4.44 -0.01
N ASP A 48 -8.81 -4.65 -1.33
CA ASP A 48 -9.97 -5.11 -2.07
C ASP A 48 -10.41 -6.51 -1.62
N ASN A 49 -9.47 -7.42 -1.42
CA ASN A 49 -9.75 -8.76 -0.89
C ASN A 49 -10.39 -8.69 0.50
N LYS A 50 -9.86 -7.86 1.40
CA LYS A 50 -10.45 -7.65 2.74
C LYS A 50 -11.87 -7.09 2.66
N ALA A 51 -12.11 -6.12 1.77
CA ALA A 51 -13.43 -5.54 1.56
C ALA A 51 -14.42 -6.58 0.99
N CYS A 52 -14.00 -7.40 0.02
CA CYS A 52 -14.79 -8.50 -0.52
C CYS A 52 -15.18 -9.52 0.56
N ILE A 53 -14.23 -9.93 1.40
CA ILE A 53 -14.48 -10.89 2.49
C ILE A 53 -15.44 -10.29 3.51
N ALA A 54 -15.28 -9.00 3.88
CA ALA A 54 -16.18 -8.34 4.81
C ALA A 54 -17.62 -8.32 4.31
N ARG A 55 -17.84 -7.93 3.04
CA ARG A 55 -19.17 -7.96 2.41
C ARG A 55 -19.77 -9.36 2.40
N TRP A 56 -18.97 -10.36 2.03
CA TRP A 56 -19.43 -11.75 2.02
C TRP A 56 -19.89 -12.22 3.42
N ARG A 57 -19.16 -11.88 4.48
CA ARG A 57 -19.54 -12.21 5.86
C ARG A 57 -20.85 -11.53 6.28
N GLU A 58 -21.01 -10.26 5.97
CA GLU A 58 -22.25 -9.51 6.28
C GLU A 58 -23.49 -10.10 5.60
N GLU A 59 -23.33 -10.66 4.40
CA GLU A 59 -24.41 -11.26 3.60
C GLU A 59 -24.73 -12.73 3.99
N ASN A 60 -23.73 -13.50 4.45
CA ASN A 60 -23.85 -14.95 4.62
C ASN A 60 -23.82 -15.44 6.08
N GLU A 61 -23.42 -14.60 7.04
CA GLU A 61 -23.37 -14.96 8.46
C GLU A 61 -24.51 -14.31 9.30
N ARG A 62 -25.61 -13.89 8.65
CA ARG A 62 -26.87 -13.45 9.30
C ARG A 62 -27.90 -14.56 9.35
#